data_AF-A0A6J1AHT5-F1
#
_entry.id   AF-A0A6J1AHT5-F1
#
_cell.length_a   1.000
_cell.length_b   1.000
_cell.length_c   1.000
_cell.angle_alpha   90.00
_cell.angle_beta   90.00
_cell.angle_gamma   90.00
#
_symmetry.space_group_name_H-M   'P 1'
#
loop_
_entity.id
_entity.type
_entity.pdbx_description
1 polymer ?
#
loop_
_entity_poly.entity_id
_entity_poly.type
_entity_poly.pdbx_seq_one_letter_code
_entity_poly.pdbx_strand_id
1 'polypeptide(L)'
;MPSLSPPPRPNPRNRFSKKPPCLIKPFLNLNSRGHLSQAISSLELLTRKGIRLPSQTLASLLQRCAKTKSLKEGKFLHLHLKLTGLKSPNTFLSNHLINMYSNCGDYIGARRVFDKMGGRNLYSFNNMLSGCAKLGMIKPARKLFDQMPERDVVSWNTMVIAYAQSGFFEEALRFYKELRNLRIGYNEFSFAGVLTVCVKLRELQLTRQVHGQVLVSGFLSNLVISSSVVDGYVKCGMMGESRRLFDEMKVKDVLAWTTLVSGYAQWGDMESANDLFDKMPQKNPVSWTALISGYARNGMGNKALELFARMMVCRVRPDQFTFSSCLCACASVASLTHGKQIHACLIRTNFRPNMIVISSLIDMYSKCGSLKAGKRIFDLTDSKGDPVLWNTMISALAQHGYGEEAVKMFDDMVKQGVKPDRTTFLVIVNACSHSGLVQEGIRYFECISSNYGIIPDQQHYACLIDLLGRAGCFDQLIDHLEKMPCKPDSRVWNALLGVSRIHGNIELGKKAAEQLIELEPQSSTAYVLLSSIYGALGKWELVEKVRHLMNKRQVRKEVALSWIELENKVHTFTVSDTLHPLKGAIYSILDQLAGQLDEDASLFEIESTS
;
A
#
# COMPACT_ATOMS: atom_id res chain seq x y z
N MET A 1 -28.22 -3.43 96.64
CA MET A 1 -27.08 -2.98 95.82
C MET A 1 -26.82 -4.02 94.73
N PRO A 2 -27.38 -3.89 93.51
CA PRO A 2 -27.02 -4.76 92.39
C PRO A 2 -25.89 -4.14 91.56
N SER A 3 -24.87 -4.94 91.27
CA SER A 3 -23.71 -4.61 90.43
C SER A 3 -24.06 -4.69 88.94
N LEU A 4 -23.82 -3.59 88.23
CA LEU A 4 -24.05 -3.42 86.79
C LEU A 4 -23.05 -4.25 85.97
N SER A 5 -23.59 -5.10 85.09
CA SER A 5 -22.85 -5.80 84.02
C SER A 5 -22.58 -4.81 82.86
N PRO A 6 -21.44 -4.91 82.15
CA PRO A 6 -21.14 -4.01 81.04
C PRO A 6 -21.97 -4.35 79.79
N PRO A 7 -22.27 -3.36 78.92
CA PRO A 7 -23.11 -3.58 77.74
C PRO A 7 -22.37 -4.37 76.65
N PRO A 8 -23.09 -5.08 75.77
CA PRO A 8 -22.50 -5.89 74.72
C PRO A 8 -21.83 -5.00 73.65
N ARG A 9 -20.66 -5.45 73.15
CA ARG A 9 -19.92 -4.81 72.06
C ARG A 9 -20.76 -4.78 70.77
N PRO A 10 -20.77 -3.68 70.00
CA PRO A 10 -21.55 -3.60 68.78
C PRO A 10 -20.96 -4.48 67.67
N ASN A 11 -21.85 -5.21 67.00
CA ASN A 11 -21.61 -6.06 65.84
C ASN A 11 -20.93 -5.28 64.68
N PRO A 12 -19.82 -5.77 64.07
CA PRO A 12 -19.09 -5.02 63.03
C PRO A 12 -19.75 -5.03 61.64
N ARG A 13 -21.02 -5.43 61.52
CA ARG A 13 -21.72 -5.62 60.23
C ARG A 13 -22.63 -4.47 59.77
N ASN A 14 -22.67 -3.32 60.45
CA ASN A 14 -23.50 -2.17 60.06
C ASN A 14 -22.70 -0.89 59.73
N ARG A 15 -21.74 -0.98 58.82
CA ARG A 15 -20.97 0.18 58.32
C ARG A 15 -20.92 0.34 56.80
N PHE A 16 -21.95 -0.08 56.05
CA PHE A 16 -22.05 0.27 54.62
C PHE A 16 -23.50 0.47 54.16
N SER A 17 -24.10 1.61 54.52
CA SER A 17 -25.30 2.13 53.83
C SER A 17 -25.25 3.65 53.68
N LYS A 18 -24.10 4.21 53.26
CA LYS A 18 -24.07 5.60 52.79
C LYS A 18 -24.46 5.61 51.30
N LYS A 19 -25.65 6.13 50.99
CA LYS A 19 -26.04 6.56 49.63
C LYS A 19 -24.86 7.35 49.02
N PRO A 20 -24.48 7.12 47.75
CA PRO A 20 -23.38 7.87 47.14
C PRO A 20 -23.70 9.37 47.24
N PRO A 21 -22.72 10.24 47.58
CA PRO A 21 -22.90 11.68 47.64
C PRO A 21 -23.66 12.18 46.41
N CYS A 22 -24.59 13.12 46.58
CA CYS A 22 -25.42 13.69 45.51
C CYS A 22 -24.60 14.16 44.30
N LEU A 23 -23.32 14.51 44.53
CA LEU A 23 -22.32 14.93 43.55
C LEU A 23 -21.81 13.80 42.61
N ILE A 24 -21.98 12.53 42.97
CA ILE A 24 -21.53 11.38 42.16
C ILE A 24 -22.58 11.02 41.09
N LYS A 25 -23.87 11.29 41.32
CA LYS A 25 -24.96 10.94 40.38
C LYS A 25 -24.84 11.66 39.02
N PRO A 26 -24.57 12.98 38.94
CA PRO A 26 -24.34 13.66 37.66
C PRO A 26 -23.13 13.10 36.91
N PHE A 27 -22.05 12.77 37.64
CA PHE A 27 -20.84 12.19 37.08
C PHE A 27 -21.09 10.79 36.47
N LEU A 28 -21.84 9.93 37.18
CA LEU A 28 -22.21 8.61 36.69
C LEU A 28 -23.10 8.70 35.44
N ASN A 29 -24.04 9.66 35.41
CA ASN A 29 -24.89 9.92 34.24
C ASN A 29 -24.08 10.39 33.02
N LEU A 30 -23.09 11.26 33.20
CA LEU A 30 -22.18 11.69 32.12
C LEU A 30 -21.29 10.53 31.62
N ASN A 31 -20.88 9.64 32.52
CA ASN A 31 -20.13 8.45 32.15
C ASN A 31 -20.98 7.47 31.31
N SER A 32 -22.23 7.23 31.72
CA SER A 32 -23.14 6.35 30.97
C SER A 32 -23.56 6.92 29.61
N ARG A 33 -23.60 8.26 29.47
CA ARG A 33 -23.96 8.95 28.22
C ARG A 33 -22.79 9.17 27.25
N GLY A 34 -21.58 8.70 27.59
CA GLY A 34 -20.45 8.75 26.65
C GLY A 34 -19.69 10.09 26.56
N HIS A 35 -20.03 11.10 27.36
CA HIS A 35 -19.33 12.40 27.37
C HIS A 35 -18.05 12.35 28.24
N LEU A 36 -16.94 11.87 27.66
CA LEU A 36 -15.68 11.61 28.40
C LEU A 36 -15.05 12.90 28.95
N SER A 37 -14.98 13.96 28.13
CA SER A 37 -14.40 15.26 28.51
C SER A 37 -15.17 15.94 29.64
N GLN A 38 -16.50 15.95 29.55
CA GLN A 38 -17.38 16.54 30.58
C GLN A 38 -17.34 15.75 31.89
N ALA A 39 -17.34 14.42 31.83
CA ALA A 39 -17.16 13.58 33.01
C ALA A 39 -15.81 13.88 33.70
N ILE A 40 -14.73 14.04 32.93
CA ILE A 40 -13.39 14.32 33.47
C ILE A 40 -13.26 15.74 34.02
N SER A 41 -13.92 16.74 33.43
CA SER A 41 -13.99 18.09 34.02
C SER A 41 -14.69 18.08 35.39
N SER A 42 -15.72 17.24 35.56
CA SER A 42 -16.40 17.04 36.85
C SER A 42 -15.52 16.29 37.86
N LEU A 43 -14.52 15.53 37.39
CA LEU A 43 -13.56 14.81 38.23
C LEU A 43 -12.63 15.79 38.98
N GLU A 44 -12.33 16.97 38.41
CA GLU A 44 -11.54 17.99 39.08
C GLU A 44 -12.22 18.48 40.37
N LEU A 45 -13.52 18.76 40.31
CA LEU A 45 -14.34 19.14 41.46
C LEU A 45 -14.35 18.04 42.53
N LEU A 46 -14.47 16.78 42.12
CA LEU A 46 -14.41 15.63 43.03
C LEU A 46 -13.02 15.47 43.68
N THR A 47 -11.95 15.76 42.93
CA THR A 47 -10.57 15.73 43.42
C THR A 47 -10.34 16.81 44.48
N ARG A 48 -10.77 18.05 44.22
CA ARG A 48 -10.68 19.17 45.19
C ARG A 48 -11.45 18.88 46.48
N LYS A 49 -12.57 18.15 46.40
CA LYS A 49 -13.37 17.72 47.56
C LYS A 49 -12.90 16.40 48.19
N GLY A 50 -11.82 15.78 47.70
CA GLY A 50 -11.29 14.52 48.23
C GLY A 50 -12.23 13.31 48.10
N ILE A 51 -13.22 13.37 47.19
CA ILE A 51 -14.23 12.33 47.03
C ILE A 51 -13.65 11.16 46.23
N ARG A 52 -13.66 9.96 46.82
CA ARG A 52 -13.23 8.72 46.17
C ARG A 52 -14.33 8.16 45.28
N LEU A 53 -13.98 7.83 44.05
CA LEU A 53 -14.85 7.09 43.14
C LEU A 53 -14.70 5.57 43.32
N PRO A 54 -15.76 4.79 43.06
CA PRO A 54 -15.68 3.34 43.07
C PRO A 54 -14.68 2.82 42.02
N SER A 55 -13.93 1.75 42.35
CA SER A 55 -12.94 1.14 41.47
C SER A 55 -13.52 0.71 40.12
N GLN A 56 -14.77 0.24 40.08
CA GLN A 56 -15.44 -0.17 38.85
C GLN A 56 -15.70 1.02 37.91
N THR A 57 -16.09 2.17 38.47
CA THR A 57 -16.30 3.40 37.71
C THR A 57 -14.98 3.91 37.11
N LEU A 58 -13.90 3.86 37.88
CA LEU A 58 -12.56 4.24 37.42
C LEU A 58 -12.02 3.30 36.35
N ALA A 59 -12.22 1.98 36.49
CA ALA A 59 -11.84 1.00 35.47
C ALA A 59 -12.60 1.21 34.14
N SER A 60 -13.91 1.47 34.21
CA SER A 60 -14.73 1.81 33.04
C SER A 60 -14.21 3.06 32.31
N LEU A 61 -13.85 4.10 33.07
CA LEU A 61 -13.27 5.33 32.51
C LEU A 61 -11.90 5.09 31.86
N LEU A 62 -11.01 4.34 32.53
CA LEU A 62 -9.71 3.97 31.97
C LEU A 62 -9.84 3.14 30.70
N GLN A 63 -10.78 2.19 30.66
CA GLN A 63 -11.06 1.40 29.46
C GLN A 63 -11.59 2.28 28.32
N ARG A 64 -12.42 3.28 28.64
CA ARG A 64 -12.91 4.25 27.64
C ARG A 64 -11.77 5.11 27.10
N CYS A 65 -10.90 5.65 27.97
CA CYS A 65 -9.69 6.38 27.55
C CYS A 65 -8.78 5.50 26.67
N ALA A 66 -8.63 4.22 26.99
CA ALA A 66 -7.86 3.27 26.19
C ALA A 66 -8.47 3.08 24.78
N LYS A 67 -9.80 2.96 24.70
CA LYS A 67 -10.54 2.82 23.42
C LYS A 67 -10.47 4.10 22.57
N THR A 68 -10.54 5.28 23.20
CA THR A 68 -10.50 6.58 22.51
C THR A 68 -9.08 7.11 22.31
N LYS A 69 -8.05 6.39 22.78
CA LYS A 69 -6.63 6.81 22.78
C LYS A 69 -6.41 8.20 23.43
N SER A 70 -7.19 8.51 24.45
CA SER A 70 -7.22 9.82 25.13
C SER A 70 -6.20 9.87 26.26
N LEU A 71 -4.93 10.17 25.92
CA LEU A 71 -3.82 10.13 26.88
C LEU A 71 -3.91 11.20 27.98
N LYS A 72 -4.36 12.42 27.65
CA LYS A 72 -4.45 13.53 28.61
C LYS A 72 -5.45 13.21 29.72
N GLU A 73 -6.63 12.76 29.30
CA GLU A 73 -7.72 12.27 30.12
C GLU A 73 -7.28 11.09 31.01
N GLY A 74 -6.57 10.13 30.43
CA GLY A 74 -6.02 8.98 31.15
C GLY A 74 -4.99 9.38 32.22
N LYS A 75 -4.10 10.33 31.91
CA LYS A 75 -3.14 10.90 32.88
C LYS A 75 -3.84 11.61 34.03
N PHE A 76 -4.92 12.34 33.74
CA PHE A 76 -5.71 13.02 34.77
C PHE A 76 -6.42 12.02 35.70
N LEU A 77 -7.00 10.95 35.16
CA LEU A 77 -7.59 9.87 35.97
C LEU A 77 -6.55 9.20 36.88
N HIS A 78 -5.34 8.96 36.36
CA HIS A 78 -4.24 8.43 37.16
C HIS A 78 -3.78 9.42 38.25
N LEU A 79 -3.81 10.72 37.99
CA LEU A 79 -3.52 11.74 39.00
C LEU A 79 -4.60 11.78 40.10
N HIS A 80 -5.88 11.72 39.72
CA HIS A 80 -6.99 11.64 40.66
C HIS A 80 -6.86 10.44 41.61
N LEU A 81 -6.47 9.27 41.11
CA LEU A 81 -6.18 8.08 41.93
C LEU A 81 -5.12 8.37 43.01
N LYS A 82 -4.04 9.07 42.63
CA LYS A 82 -2.96 9.41 43.58
C LYS A 82 -3.41 10.40 44.64
N LEU A 83 -4.17 11.42 44.25
CA LEU A 83 -4.61 12.51 45.14
C LEU A 83 -5.72 12.08 46.10
N THR A 84 -6.59 11.14 45.70
CA THR A 84 -7.69 10.66 46.55
C THR A 84 -7.27 9.58 47.56
N GLY A 85 -5.97 9.30 47.69
CA GLY A 85 -5.40 8.38 48.68
C GLY A 85 -5.15 6.96 48.21
N LEU A 86 -5.24 6.69 46.89
CA LEU A 86 -4.80 5.43 46.27
C LEU A 86 -3.42 5.63 45.62
N LYS A 87 -2.41 5.97 46.43
CA LYS A 87 -1.02 6.14 45.95
C LYS A 87 -0.49 4.87 45.26
N SER A 88 -0.95 3.71 45.71
CA SER A 88 -0.72 2.40 45.10
C SER A 88 -2.06 1.76 44.78
N PRO A 89 -2.58 1.87 43.54
CA PRO A 89 -3.83 1.24 43.14
C PRO A 89 -3.74 -0.27 43.29
N ASN A 90 -4.86 -0.93 43.61
CA ASN A 90 -4.92 -2.40 43.63
C ASN A 90 -4.55 -3.00 42.27
N THR A 91 -4.22 -4.29 42.22
CA THR A 91 -3.79 -4.99 40.99
C THR A 91 -4.79 -4.82 39.84
N PHE A 92 -6.09 -4.83 40.13
CA PHE A 92 -7.16 -4.59 39.15
C PHE A 92 -7.05 -3.21 38.47
N LEU A 93 -7.02 -2.11 39.23
CA LEU A 93 -6.90 -0.76 38.68
C LEU A 93 -5.55 -0.53 38.00
N SER A 94 -4.46 -1.09 38.56
CA SER A 94 -3.13 -1.02 37.97
C SER A 94 -3.08 -1.69 36.59
N ASN A 95 -3.74 -2.84 36.43
CA ASN A 95 -3.86 -3.53 35.15
C ASN A 95 -4.63 -2.70 34.10
N HIS A 96 -5.70 -2.02 34.51
CA HIS A 96 -6.43 -1.09 33.62
C HIS A 96 -5.61 0.17 33.27
N LEU A 97 -4.80 0.69 34.20
CA LEU A 97 -3.87 1.80 33.94
C LEU A 97 -2.79 1.40 32.93
N ILE A 98 -2.18 0.23 33.09
CA ILE A 98 -1.21 -0.32 32.13
C ILE A 98 -1.85 -0.39 30.74
N ASN A 99 -3.01 -1.05 30.62
CA ASN A 99 -3.69 -1.18 29.33
C ASN A 99 -4.07 0.19 28.72
N MET A 100 -4.48 1.17 29.53
CA MET A 100 -4.77 2.52 29.07
C MET A 100 -3.51 3.20 28.51
N TYR A 101 -2.42 3.23 29.27
CA TYR A 101 -1.16 3.84 28.82
C TYR A 101 -0.61 3.16 27.57
N SER A 102 -0.61 1.82 27.53
CA SER A 102 -0.16 1.05 26.38
C SER A 102 -0.98 1.33 25.11
N ASN A 103 -2.32 1.38 25.18
CA ASN A 103 -3.15 1.70 24.00
C ASN A 103 -3.03 3.18 23.57
N CYS A 104 -2.62 4.06 24.47
CA CYS A 104 -2.31 5.46 24.16
C CYS A 104 -0.86 5.67 23.68
N GLY A 105 -0.05 4.61 23.61
CA GLY A 105 1.35 4.65 23.17
C GLY A 105 2.36 5.18 24.18
N ASP A 106 1.98 5.36 25.46
CA ASP A 106 2.88 5.81 26.52
C ASP A 106 3.48 4.63 27.30
N TYR A 107 4.49 3.99 26.71
CA TYR A 107 5.19 2.86 27.33
C TYR A 107 5.81 3.22 28.69
N ILE A 108 6.37 4.42 28.83
CA ILE A 108 7.04 4.87 30.06
C ILE A 108 6.02 4.97 31.19
N GLY A 109 4.84 5.54 30.91
CA GLY A 109 3.72 5.58 31.84
C GLY A 109 3.26 4.19 32.28
N ALA A 110 3.07 3.27 31.33
CA ALA A 110 2.69 1.89 31.62
C ALA A 110 3.75 1.16 32.48
N ARG A 111 5.03 1.29 32.11
CA ARG A 111 6.16 0.68 32.83
C ARG A 111 6.28 1.19 34.25
N ARG A 112 6.09 2.49 34.47
CA ARG A 112 6.10 3.09 35.82
C ARG A 112 4.99 2.56 36.71
N VAL A 113 3.80 2.29 36.16
CA VAL A 113 2.71 1.65 36.91
C VAL A 113 3.10 0.22 37.26
N PHE A 114 3.56 -0.55 36.27
CA PHE A 114 3.96 -1.95 36.43
C PHE A 114 5.06 -2.15 37.47
N ASP A 115 6.10 -1.31 37.44
CA ASP A 115 7.24 -1.43 38.36
C ASP A 115 6.81 -1.15 39.82
N LYS A 116 5.81 -0.29 40.05
CA LYS A 116 5.29 0.06 41.39
C LYS A 116 4.27 -0.93 41.95
N MET A 117 3.86 -1.95 41.20
CA MET A 117 2.90 -2.95 41.68
C MET A 117 3.53 -3.88 42.72
N GLY A 118 2.92 -4.00 43.91
CA GLY A 118 3.37 -4.92 44.97
C GLY A 118 3.02 -6.39 44.71
N GLY A 119 2.03 -6.68 43.86
CA GLY A 119 1.62 -8.03 43.46
C GLY A 119 1.26 -8.08 41.99
N ARG A 120 2.22 -8.46 41.14
CA ARG A 120 2.06 -8.62 39.69
C ARG A 120 1.52 -10.01 39.41
N ASN A 121 0.52 -10.11 38.54
CA ASN A 121 -0.03 -11.39 38.10
C ASN A 121 0.17 -11.57 36.58
N LEU A 122 -0.18 -12.75 36.07
CA LEU A 122 -0.08 -13.10 34.65
C LEU A 122 -0.72 -12.04 33.73
N TYR A 123 -1.86 -11.47 34.15
CA TYR A 123 -2.55 -10.42 33.40
C TYR A 123 -1.75 -9.09 33.36
N SER A 124 -1.08 -8.72 34.45
CA SER A 124 -0.18 -7.54 34.47
C SER A 124 0.95 -7.68 33.45
N PHE A 125 1.57 -8.86 33.39
CA PHE A 125 2.65 -9.15 32.44
C PHE A 125 2.14 -9.21 31.00
N ASN A 126 1.02 -9.89 30.74
CA ASN A 126 0.43 -9.99 29.40
C ASN A 126 -0.02 -8.62 28.85
N ASN A 127 -0.57 -7.73 29.69
CA ASN A 127 -0.90 -6.37 29.25
C ASN A 127 0.34 -5.55 28.89
N MET A 128 1.42 -5.65 29.69
CA MET A 128 2.68 -5.00 29.38
C MET A 128 3.32 -5.56 28.10
N LEU A 129 3.33 -6.89 27.92
CA LEU A 129 3.82 -7.55 26.70
C LEU A 129 3.04 -7.10 25.46
N SER A 130 1.71 -7.12 25.52
CA SER A 130 0.85 -6.64 24.43
C SER A 130 1.12 -5.18 24.10
N GLY A 131 1.36 -4.35 25.12
CA GLY A 131 1.77 -2.95 24.95
C GLY A 131 3.12 -2.81 24.23
N CYS A 132 4.14 -3.57 24.64
CA CYS A 132 5.44 -3.57 23.97
C CYS A 132 5.33 -4.05 22.52
N ALA A 133 4.57 -5.12 22.27
CA ALA A 133 4.34 -5.69 20.94
C ALA A 133 3.70 -4.67 20.00
N LYS A 134 2.62 -4.00 20.44
CA LYS A 134 1.93 -2.96 19.65
C LYS A 134 2.82 -1.77 19.30
N LEU A 135 3.83 -1.48 20.13
CA LEU A 135 4.80 -0.41 19.91
C LEU A 135 6.05 -0.87 19.14
N GLY A 136 6.11 -2.12 18.70
CA GLY A 136 7.29 -2.69 18.03
C GLY A 136 8.53 -2.79 18.94
N MET A 137 8.36 -2.70 20.26
CA MET A 137 9.45 -2.73 21.24
C MET A 137 9.84 -4.17 21.59
N ILE A 138 10.48 -4.86 20.65
CA ILE A 138 10.79 -6.30 20.77
C ILE A 138 11.80 -6.61 21.88
N LYS A 139 12.89 -5.83 22.02
CA LYS A 139 13.89 -6.10 23.07
C LYS A 139 13.29 -5.98 24.49
N PRO A 140 12.52 -4.93 24.83
CA PRO A 140 11.80 -4.86 26.11
C PRO A 140 10.74 -5.95 26.27
N ALA A 141 10.00 -6.30 25.20
CA ALA A 141 9.04 -7.40 25.24
C ALA A 141 9.72 -8.73 25.61
N ARG A 142 10.83 -9.06 24.94
CA ARG A 142 11.59 -10.28 25.20
C ARG A 142 12.10 -10.34 26.65
N LYS A 143 12.72 -9.25 27.12
CA LYS A 143 13.20 -9.17 28.51
C LYS A 143 12.05 -9.36 29.53
N LEU A 144 10.89 -8.79 29.25
CA LEU A 144 9.72 -8.96 30.11
C LEU A 144 9.19 -10.39 30.09
N PHE A 145 9.16 -11.02 28.92
CA PHE A 145 8.73 -12.42 28.75
C PHE A 145 9.65 -13.40 29.49
N ASP A 146 10.96 -13.16 29.45
CA ASP A 146 11.94 -13.98 30.17
C ASP A 146 11.80 -13.85 31.70
N GLN A 147 11.33 -12.69 32.19
CA GLN A 147 11.08 -12.42 33.61
C GLN A 147 9.74 -12.96 34.13
N MET A 148 8.88 -13.50 33.27
CA MET A 148 7.58 -14.03 33.69
C MET A 148 7.75 -15.30 34.53
N PRO A 149 7.19 -15.36 35.74
CA PRO A 149 7.23 -16.57 36.57
C PRO A 149 6.45 -17.73 35.95
N GLU A 150 5.29 -17.42 35.37
CA GLU A 150 4.42 -18.35 34.65
C GLU A 150 4.05 -17.77 33.30
N ARG A 151 3.92 -18.63 32.30
CA ARG A 151 3.62 -18.27 30.92
C ARG A 151 2.45 -19.12 30.43
N ASP A 152 1.43 -18.45 29.91
CA ASP A 152 0.27 -19.07 29.27
C ASP A 152 0.33 -18.94 27.75
N VAL A 153 -0.63 -19.55 27.07
CA VAL A 153 -0.78 -19.47 25.60
C VAL A 153 -0.84 -18.00 25.13
N VAL A 154 -1.44 -17.10 25.90
CA VAL A 154 -1.52 -15.67 25.56
C VAL A 154 -0.14 -15.01 25.55
N SER A 155 0.71 -15.28 26.53
CA SER A 155 2.07 -14.74 26.60
C SER A 155 2.91 -15.18 25.38
N TRP A 156 2.84 -16.46 25.00
CA TRP A 156 3.53 -17.01 23.83
C TRP A 156 2.97 -16.45 22.52
N ASN A 157 1.65 -16.46 22.33
CA ASN A 157 1.01 -15.92 21.13
C ASN A 157 1.37 -14.44 20.92
N THR A 158 1.42 -13.66 22.01
CA THR A 158 1.82 -12.24 21.96
C THR A 158 3.25 -12.08 21.45
N MET A 159 4.18 -12.93 21.88
CA MET A 159 5.57 -12.89 21.40
C MET A 159 5.69 -13.29 19.93
N VAL A 160 5.00 -14.36 19.50
CA VAL A 160 5.00 -14.79 18.09
C VAL A 160 4.47 -13.67 17.18
N ILE A 161 3.35 -13.04 17.56
CA ILE A 161 2.77 -11.91 16.81
C ILE A 161 3.73 -10.71 16.81
N ALA A 162 4.35 -10.39 17.95
CA ALA A 162 5.29 -9.28 18.05
C ALA A 162 6.48 -9.46 17.09
N TYR A 163 7.14 -10.62 17.12
CA TYR A 163 8.25 -10.92 16.22
C TYR A 163 7.83 -10.87 14.74
N ALA A 164 6.67 -11.46 14.39
CA ALA A 164 6.15 -11.44 13.02
C ALA A 164 5.80 -10.01 12.53
N GLN A 165 5.22 -9.18 13.38
CA GLN A 165 4.88 -7.79 13.05
C GLN A 165 6.14 -6.93 12.87
N SER A 166 7.17 -7.16 13.68
CA SER A 166 8.44 -6.44 13.62
C SER A 166 9.44 -6.97 12.58
N GLY A 167 9.09 -8.03 11.83
CA GLY A 167 9.92 -8.55 10.73
C GLY A 167 10.97 -9.59 11.13
N PHE A 168 11.01 -10.01 12.40
CA PHE A 168 11.89 -11.08 12.88
C PHE A 168 11.22 -12.44 12.66
N PHE A 169 11.10 -12.85 11.40
CA PHE A 169 10.29 -14.01 10.99
C PHE A 169 10.80 -15.34 11.56
N GLU A 170 12.12 -15.56 11.55
CA GLU A 170 12.73 -16.77 12.10
C GLU A 170 12.45 -16.95 13.59
N GLU A 171 12.58 -15.87 14.37
CA GLU A 171 12.26 -15.91 15.81
C GLU A 171 10.78 -16.16 16.05
N ALA A 172 9.88 -15.61 15.22
CA ALA A 172 8.45 -15.90 15.31
C ALA A 172 8.16 -17.39 15.08
N LEU A 173 8.76 -18.00 14.06
CA LEU A 173 8.61 -19.43 13.76
C LEU A 173 9.22 -20.31 14.87
N ARG A 174 10.37 -19.92 15.41
CA ARG A 174 11.01 -20.60 16.54
C ARG A 174 10.12 -20.60 17.78
N PHE A 175 9.61 -19.44 18.18
CA PHE A 175 8.70 -19.33 19.33
C PHE A 175 7.40 -20.12 19.14
N TYR A 176 6.87 -20.15 17.91
CA TYR A 176 5.68 -20.96 17.61
C TYR A 176 5.98 -22.46 17.73
N LYS A 177 7.13 -22.91 17.23
CA LYS A 177 7.58 -24.30 17.38
C LYS A 177 7.78 -24.68 18.84
N GLU A 178 8.35 -23.78 19.65
CA GLU A 178 8.49 -23.96 21.10
C GLU A 178 7.12 -24.08 21.76
N LEU A 179 6.19 -23.15 21.51
CA LEU A 179 4.81 -23.21 22.04
C LEU A 179 4.14 -24.55 21.74
N ARG A 180 4.26 -25.05 20.51
CA ARG A 180 3.68 -26.34 20.10
C ARG A 180 4.25 -27.55 20.85
N ASN A 181 5.50 -27.48 21.28
CA ASN A 181 6.16 -28.55 22.03
C ASN A 181 5.84 -28.50 23.53
N LEU A 182 5.20 -27.44 24.02
CA LEU A 182 4.80 -27.32 25.42
C LEU A 182 3.49 -28.06 25.69
N ARG A 183 3.36 -28.57 26.92
CA ARG A 183 2.14 -29.25 27.40
C ARG A 183 0.95 -28.30 27.67
N ILE A 184 1.15 -26.99 27.58
CA ILE A 184 0.09 -25.98 27.79
C ILE A 184 -0.92 -25.91 26.63
N GLY A 185 -0.64 -26.60 25.51
CA GLY A 185 -1.47 -26.60 24.32
C GLY A 185 -1.38 -25.30 23.52
N TYR A 186 -2.18 -25.21 22.46
CA TYR A 186 -2.34 -24.02 21.63
C TYR A 186 -3.79 -23.91 21.16
N ASN A 187 -4.18 -22.71 20.74
CA ASN A 187 -5.55 -22.42 20.32
C ASN A 187 -5.56 -21.72 18.95
N GLU A 188 -6.75 -21.32 18.51
CA GLU A 188 -6.94 -20.61 17.25
C GLU A 188 -6.05 -19.36 17.09
N PHE A 189 -5.82 -18.61 18.18
CA PHE A 189 -4.99 -17.41 18.16
C PHE A 189 -3.49 -17.71 17.98
N SER A 190 -3.06 -18.95 18.22
CA SER A 190 -1.64 -19.34 18.08
C SER A 190 -1.16 -19.32 16.63
N PHE A 191 -2.07 -19.46 15.67
CA PHE A 191 -1.73 -19.41 14.24
C PHE A 191 -1.59 -17.98 13.70
N ALA A 192 -2.14 -16.96 14.36
CA ALA A 192 -2.20 -15.59 13.85
C ALA A 192 -0.81 -15.01 13.52
N GLY A 193 0.16 -15.22 14.40
CA GLY A 193 1.53 -14.75 14.19
C GLY A 193 2.22 -15.47 13.03
N VAL A 194 2.07 -16.79 12.92
CA VAL A 194 2.67 -17.59 11.84
C VAL A 194 2.01 -17.31 10.49
N LEU A 195 0.70 -17.11 10.45
CA LEU A 195 0.00 -16.71 9.23
C LEU A 195 0.44 -15.30 8.78
N THR A 196 0.73 -14.40 9.73
CA THR A 196 1.36 -13.11 9.42
C THR A 196 2.74 -13.30 8.78
N VAL A 197 3.54 -14.27 9.26
CA VAL A 197 4.82 -14.63 8.63
C VAL A 197 4.61 -15.16 7.21
N CYS A 198 3.65 -16.06 7.00
CA CYS A 198 3.31 -16.61 5.69
C CYS A 198 2.97 -15.50 4.67
N VAL A 199 2.09 -14.57 5.06
CA VAL A 199 1.68 -13.43 4.24
C VAL A 199 2.85 -12.51 3.90
N LYS A 200 3.74 -12.25 4.86
CA LYS A 200 4.88 -11.33 4.67
C LYS A 200 6.02 -11.94 3.86
N LEU A 201 6.35 -13.21 4.10
CA LEU A 201 7.40 -13.92 3.35
C LEU A 201 6.92 -14.37 1.96
N ARG A 202 5.62 -14.56 1.77
CA ARG A 202 5.01 -15.11 0.53
C ARG A 202 5.56 -16.48 0.16
N GLU A 203 5.97 -17.26 1.15
CA GLU A 203 6.46 -18.61 0.97
C GLU A 203 5.29 -19.59 0.93
N LEU A 204 5.07 -20.15 -0.27
CA LEU A 204 3.98 -21.10 -0.50
C LEU A 204 4.11 -22.36 0.36
N GLN A 205 5.33 -22.87 0.53
CA GLN A 205 5.56 -24.11 1.26
C GLN A 205 5.22 -23.96 2.74
N LEU A 206 5.64 -22.86 3.38
CA LEU A 206 5.27 -22.55 4.74
C LEU A 206 3.75 -22.39 4.88
N THR A 207 3.11 -21.68 3.95
CA THR A 207 1.65 -21.50 3.94
C THR A 207 0.91 -22.84 3.89
N ARG A 208 1.36 -23.78 3.04
CA ARG A 208 0.80 -25.15 2.96
C ARG A 208 1.00 -25.95 4.24
N GLN A 209 2.18 -25.88 4.85
CA GLN A 209 2.46 -26.55 6.12
C GLN A 209 1.55 -26.04 7.24
N VAL A 210 1.38 -24.71 7.33
CA VAL A 210 0.55 -24.07 8.33
C VAL A 210 -0.93 -24.38 8.09
N HIS A 211 -1.39 -24.36 6.84
CA HIS A 211 -2.74 -24.79 6.49
C HIS A 211 -2.99 -26.26 6.87
N GLY A 212 -2.07 -27.16 6.57
CA GLY A 212 -2.16 -28.57 6.99
C GLY A 212 -2.22 -28.72 8.51
N GLN A 213 -1.45 -27.93 9.27
CA GLN A 213 -1.52 -27.90 10.73
C GLN A 213 -2.87 -27.39 11.25
N VAL A 214 -3.41 -26.32 10.66
CA VAL A 214 -4.75 -25.79 10.99
C VAL A 214 -5.82 -26.86 10.76
N LEU A 215 -5.75 -27.58 9.64
CA LEU A 215 -6.67 -28.66 9.29
C LEU A 215 -6.60 -29.81 10.29
N VAL A 216 -5.42 -30.37 10.54
CA VAL A 216 -5.22 -31.50 11.45
C VAL A 216 -5.59 -31.15 12.89
N SER A 217 -5.38 -29.89 13.30
CA SER A 217 -5.74 -29.41 14.64
C SER A 217 -7.25 -29.13 14.80
N GLY A 218 -8.04 -29.24 13.73
CA GLY A 218 -9.49 -29.02 13.77
C GLY A 218 -9.92 -27.54 13.78
N PHE A 219 -9.00 -26.60 13.51
CA PHE A 219 -9.30 -25.17 13.55
C PHE A 219 -9.72 -24.57 12.19
N LEU A 220 -9.79 -25.38 11.13
CA LEU A 220 -10.18 -24.87 9.80
C LEU A 220 -11.64 -24.37 9.76
N SER A 221 -12.49 -24.85 10.66
CA SER A 221 -13.87 -24.35 10.83
C SER A 221 -13.94 -22.95 11.45
N ASN A 222 -12.85 -22.47 12.07
CA ASN A 222 -12.78 -21.11 12.59
C ASN A 222 -12.71 -20.12 11.41
N LEU A 223 -13.68 -19.21 11.38
CA LEU A 223 -13.83 -18.23 10.30
C LEU A 223 -12.62 -17.31 10.15
N VAL A 224 -12.03 -16.84 11.26
CA VAL A 224 -10.89 -15.90 11.22
C VAL A 224 -9.64 -16.58 10.70
N ILE A 225 -9.39 -17.83 11.09
CA ILE A 225 -8.23 -18.60 10.62
C ILE A 225 -8.40 -18.93 9.14
N SER A 226 -9.54 -19.47 8.73
CA SER A 226 -9.79 -19.82 7.32
C SER A 226 -9.64 -18.59 6.42
N SER A 227 -10.21 -17.43 6.80
CA SER A 227 -10.00 -16.16 6.07
C SER A 227 -8.52 -15.74 6.01
N SER A 228 -7.75 -16.00 7.07
CA SER A 228 -6.31 -15.70 7.12
C SER A 228 -5.47 -16.67 6.27
N VAL A 229 -5.87 -17.94 6.15
CA VAL A 229 -5.23 -18.92 5.25
C VAL A 229 -5.53 -18.59 3.79
N VAL A 230 -6.77 -18.17 3.49
CA VAL A 230 -7.16 -17.64 2.16
C VAL A 230 -6.24 -16.48 1.78
N ASP A 231 -6.01 -15.52 2.68
CA ASP A 231 -5.06 -14.40 2.46
C ASP A 231 -3.62 -14.87 2.24
N GLY A 232 -3.15 -15.84 3.03
CA GLY A 232 -1.86 -16.49 2.83
C GLY A 232 -1.67 -17.00 1.39
N TYR A 233 -2.64 -17.74 0.86
CA TYR A 233 -2.58 -18.24 -0.52
C TYR A 233 -2.67 -17.14 -1.57
N VAL A 234 -3.52 -16.12 -1.39
CA VAL A 234 -3.61 -14.96 -2.29
C VAL A 234 -2.25 -14.27 -2.40
N LYS A 235 -1.58 -14.03 -1.26
CA LYS A 235 -0.29 -13.33 -1.20
C LYS A 235 0.86 -14.15 -1.79
N CYS A 236 0.74 -15.48 -1.76
CA CYS A 236 1.66 -16.40 -2.45
C CYS A 236 1.33 -16.58 -3.95
N GLY A 237 0.29 -15.91 -4.49
CA GLY A 237 -0.10 -16.03 -5.91
C GLY A 237 -0.89 -17.29 -6.26
N MET A 238 -1.29 -18.10 -5.27
CA MET A 238 -2.02 -19.36 -5.51
C MET A 238 -3.54 -19.13 -5.48
N MET A 239 -4.06 -18.45 -6.51
CA MET A 239 -5.48 -18.08 -6.58
C MET A 239 -6.42 -19.30 -6.63
N GLY A 240 -6.03 -20.39 -7.29
CA GLY A 240 -6.84 -21.62 -7.34
C GLY A 240 -7.05 -22.26 -5.97
N GLU A 241 -5.98 -22.39 -5.17
CA GLU A 241 -6.06 -22.97 -3.82
C GLU A 241 -6.83 -22.06 -2.85
N SER A 242 -6.61 -20.75 -2.97
CA SER A 242 -7.37 -19.75 -2.21
C SER A 242 -8.87 -19.82 -2.53
N ARG A 243 -9.22 -19.95 -3.81
CA ARG A 243 -10.61 -20.05 -4.27
C ARG A 243 -11.29 -21.33 -3.78
N ARG A 244 -10.60 -22.47 -3.86
CA ARG A 244 -11.11 -23.76 -3.35
C ARG A 244 -11.43 -23.69 -1.87
N LEU A 245 -10.47 -23.23 -1.06
CA LEU A 245 -10.67 -23.09 0.39
C LEU A 245 -11.84 -22.14 0.69
N PHE A 246 -11.92 -21.03 -0.02
CA PHE A 246 -13.02 -20.09 0.13
C PHE A 246 -14.38 -20.72 -0.18
N ASP A 247 -14.50 -21.46 -1.29
CA ASP A 247 -15.76 -22.12 -1.66
C ASP A 247 -16.19 -23.14 -0.60
N GLU A 248 -15.24 -23.91 -0.03
CA GLU A 248 -15.46 -24.87 1.06
C GLU A 248 -15.93 -24.23 2.39
N MET A 249 -15.68 -22.93 2.61
CA MET A 249 -16.13 -22.23 3.82
C MET A 249 -17.65 -22.14 3.87
N LYS A 250 -18.28 -22.75 4.90
CA LYS A 250 -19.73 -22.70 5.12
C LYS A 250 -20.26 -21.27 5.35
N VAL A 251 -19.50 -20.47 6.09
CA VAL A 251 -19.77 -19.05 6.35
C VAL A 251 -18.55 -18.27 5.89
N LYS A 252 -18.76 -17.16 5.19
CA LYS A 252 -17.70 -16.31 4.63
C LYS A 252 -17.89 -14.91 5.21
N ASP A 253 -16.88 -14.39 5.89
CA ASP A 253 -16.90 -13.02 6.39
C ASP A 253 -16.50 -12.03 5.31
N VAL A 254 -16.78 -10.75 5.58
CA VAL A 254 -16.41 -9.64 4.69
C VAL A 254 -14.90 -9.65 4.38
N LEU A 255 -14.05 -10.12 5.32
CA LEU A 255 -12.62 -10.23 5.12
C LEU A 255 -12.28 -11.24 4.02
N ALA A 256 -12.79 -12.48 4.08
CA ALA A 256 -12.54 -13.51 3.07
C ALA A 256 -12.94 -13.04 1.66
N TRP A 257 -14.13 -12.44 1.53
CA TRP A 257 -14.60 -11.85 0.27
C TRP A 257 -13.65 -10.76 -0.23
N THR A 258 -13.30 -9.81 0.64
CA THR A 258 -12.43 -8.67 0.29
C THR A 258 -11.05 -9.15 -0.14
N THR A 259 -10.50 -10.14 0.56
CA THR A 259 -9.19 -10.75 0.28
C THR A 259 -9.15 -11.37 -1.11
N LEU A 260 -10.17 -12.16 -1.48
CA LEU A 260 -10.22 -12.75 -2.83
C LEU A 260 -10.41 -11.71 -3.93
N VAL A 261 -11.33 -10.76 -3.75
CA VAL A 261 -11.53 -9.67 -4.74
C VAL A 261 -10.22 -8.91 -4.94
N SER A 262 -9.53 -8.58 -3.84
CA SER A 262 -8.22 -7.91 -3.90
C SER A 262 -7.16 -8.77 -4.56
N GLY A 263 -7.18 -10.08 -4.31
CA GLY A 263 -6.26 -11.04 -4.91
C GLY A 263 -6.41 -11.11 -6.43
N TYR A 264 -7.62 -11.40 -6.91
CA TYR A 264 -7.90 -11.45 -8.35
C TYR A 264 -7.59 -10.12 -9.04
N ALA A 265 -8.00 -8.99 -8.44
CA ALA A 265 -7.71 -7.66 -8.96
C ALA A 265 -6.20 -7.34 -9.02
N GLN A 266 -5.43 -7.81 -8.03
CA GLN A 266 -3.98 -7.63 -7.99
C GLN A 266 -3.26 -8.46 -9.07
N TRP A 267 -3.78 -9.64 -9.39
CA TRP A 267 -3.21 -10.56 -10.39
C TRP A 267 -3.77 -10.38 -11.81
N GLY A 268 -4.64 -9.38 -12.02
CA GLY A 268 -5.11 -8.97 -13.35
C GLY A 268 -6.38 -9.68 -13.85
N ASP A 269 -6.88 -10.68 -13.13
CA ASP A 269 -8.16 -11.33 -13.44
C ASP A 269 -9.33 -10.47 -12.93
N MET A 270 -9.62 -9.40 -13.67
CA MET A 270 -10.65 -8.43 -13.32
C MET A 270 -12.08 -8.98 -13.48
N GLU A 271 -12.26 -10.06 -14.24
CA GLU A 271 -13.56 -10.72 -14.43
C GLU A 271 -13.96 -11.45 -13.14
N SER A 272 -13.10 -12.36 -12.65
CA SER A 272 -13.33 -13.05 -11.37
C SER A 272 -13.43 -12.07 -10.20
N ALA A 273 -12.64 -11.00 -10.21
CA ALA A 273 -12.70 -9.96 -9.18
C ALA A 273 -14.06 -9.26 -9.16
N ASN A 274 -14.60 -8.89 -10.32
CA ASN A 274 -15.89 -8.20 -10.42
C ASN A 274 -17.05 -9.14 -10.04
N ASP A 275 -17.01 -10.39 -10.52
CA ASP A 275 -18.00 -11.41 -10.19
C ASP A 275 -18.12 -11.65 -8.68
N LEU A 276 -16.98 -11.80 -8.00
CA LEU A 276 -16.94 -11.97 -6.55
C LEU A 276 -17.39 -10.71 -5.83
N PHE A 277 -17.01 -9.54 -6.33
CA PHE A 277 -17.42 -8.27 -5.76
C PHE A 277 -18.94 -8.11 -5.82
N ASP A 278 -19.57 -8.40 -6.95
CA ASP A 278 -21.01 -8.26 -7.11
C ASP A 278 -21.78 -9.27 -6.23
N LYS A 279 -21.28 -10.52 -6.11
CA LYS A 279 -21.81 -11.57 -5.19
C LYS A 279 -21.59 -11.27 -3.70
N MET A 280 -20.70 -10.34 -3.35
CA MET A 280 -20.38 -10.01 -1.97
C MET A 280 -21.61 -9.45 -1.23
N PRO A 281 -22.06 -10.07 -0.12
CA PRO A 281 -23.27 -9.66 0.60
C PRO A 281 -23.18 -8.24 1.18
N GLN A 282 -22.00 -7.87 1.66
CA GLN A 282 -21.72 -6.56 2.23
C GLN A 282 -20.40 -6.04 1.68
N LYS A 283 -20.46 -5.04 0.81
CA LYS A 283 -19.29 -4.36 0.25
C LYS A 283 -18.79 -3.31 1.24
N ASN A 284 -17.48 -3.30 1.53
CA ASN A 284 -16.83 -2.33 2.42
C ASN A 284 -15.89 -1.40 1.62
N PRO A 285 -15.42 -0.27 2.17
CA PRO A 285 -14.51 0.64 1.45
C PRO A 285 -13.27 -0.06 0.87
N VAL A 286 -12.73 -1.06 1.57
CA VAL A 286 -11.54 -1.80 1.13
C VAL A 286 -11.81 -2.59 -0.15
N SER A 287 -12.95 -3.28 -0.25
CA SER A 287 -13.37 -4.03 -1.44
C SER A 287 -13.59 -3.13 -2.66
N TRP A 288 -14.18 -1.94 -2.47
CA TRP A 288 -14.31 -0.93 -3.52
C TRP A 288 -12.95 -0.43 -4.00
N THR A 289 -12.10 0.00 -3.06
CA THR A 289 -10.74 0.47 -3.36
C THR A 289 -9.94 -0.60 -4.09
N ALA A 290 -10.01 -1.86 -3.66
CA ALA A 290 -9.30 -2.96 -4.29
C ALA A 290 -9.68 -3.13 -5.77
N LEU A 291 -10.97 -3.09 -6.08
CA LEU A 291 -11.46 -3.23 -7.45
C LEU A 291 -11.10 -2.00 -8.31
N ILE A 292 -11.27 -0.78 -7.77
CA ILE A 292 -10.88 0.47 -8.43
C ILE A 292 -9.37 0.50 -8.72
N SER A 293 -8.53 0.17 -7.73
CA SER A 293 -7.08 0.04 -7.89
C SER A 293 -6.71 -1.03 -8.90
N GLY A 294 -7.43 -2.16 -8.91
CA GLY A 294 -7.25 -3.24 -9.89
C GLY A 294 -7.47 -2.74 -11.31
N TYR A 295 -8.63 -2.14 -11.60
CA TYR A 295 -8.91 -1.59 -12.93
C TYR A 295 -7.91 -0.50 -13.34
N ALA A 296 -7.54 0.41 -12.43
CA ALA A 296 -6.57 1.45 -12.70
C ALA A 296 -5.19 0.89 -13.08
N ARG A 297 -4.70 -0.13 -12.36
CA ARG A 297 -3.40 -0.77 -12.61
C ARG A 297 -3.35 -1.60 -13.90
N ASN A 298 -4.48 -2.20 -14.27
CA ASN A 298 -4.59 -3.03 -15.48
C ASN A 298 -4.98 -2.19 -16.72
N GLY A 299 -4.74 -0.87 -16.71
CA GLY A 299 -4.98 0.01 -17.86
C GLY A 299 -6.46 0.29 -18.17
N MET A 300 -7.39 -0.17 -17.34
CA MET A 300 -8.83 0.00 -17.54
C MET A 300 -9.37 1.22 -16.77
N GLY A 301 -8.76 2.39 -17.01
CA GLY A 301 -9.05 3.61 -16.24
C GLY A 301 -10.53 4.03 -16.23
N ASN A 302 -11.23 3.88 -17.36
CA ASN A 302 -12.66 4.22 -17.45
C ASN A 302 -13.53 3.39 -16.49
N LYS A 303 -13.30 2.07 -16.39
CA LYS A 303 -14.01 1.19 -15.45
C LYS A 303 -13.72 1.55 -13.99
N ALA A 304 -12.48 1.97 -13.69
CA ALA A 304 -12.12 2.44 -12.35
C ALA A 304 -12.91 3.71 -11.95
N LEU A 305 -13.07 4.65 -12.88
CA LEU A 305 -13.82 5.89 -12.66
C LEU A 305 -15.34 5.64 -12.55
N GLU A 306 -15.88 4.72 -13.35
CA GLU A 306 -17.28 4.27 -13.23
C GLU A 306 -17.56 3.67 -11.84
N LEU A 307 -16.68 2.78 -11.36
CA LEU A 307 -16.79 2.21 -10.03
C LEU A 307 -16.64 3.26 -8.92
N PHE A 308 -15.80 4.26 -9.10
CA PHE A 308 -15.70 5.38 -8.17
C PHE A 308 -17.00 6.19 -8.12
N ALA A 309 -17.62 6.46 -9.27
CA ALA A 309 -18.93 7.11 -9.30
C ALA A 309 -19.98 6.26 -8.57
N ARG A 310 -20.02 4.93 -8.82
CA ARG A 310 -20.91 3.98 -8.13
C ARG A 310 -20.66 3.98 -6.61
N MET A 311 -19.40 3.98 -6.17
CA MET A 311 -19.00 4.06 -4.76
C MET A 311 -19.55 5.33 -4.09
N MET A 312 -19.46 6.48 -4.78
CA MET A 312 -19.97 7.77 -4.30
C MET A 312 -21.50 7.79 -4.22
N VAL A 313 -22.21 7.23 -5.21
CA VAL A 313 -23.68 7.08 -5.16
C VAL A 313 -24.10 6.22 -3.98
N CYS A 314 -23.39 5.13 -3.71
CA CYS A 314 -23.60 4.28 -2.53
C CYS A 314 -23.18 4.93 -1.20
N ARG A 315 -22.74 6.19 -1.19
CA ARG A 315 -22.28 6.94 -0.02
C ARG A 315 -21.15 6.26 0.75
N VAL A 316 -20.35 5.44 0.08
CA VAL A 316 -19.17 4.82 0.66
C VAL A 316 -18.03 5.83 0.63
N ARG A 317 -17.48 6.17 1.80
CA ARG A 317 -16.44 7.20 1.90
C ARG A 317 -15.13 6.70 1.26
N PRO A 318 -14.58 7.41 0.25
CA PRO A 318 -13.27 7.10 -0.31
C PRO A 318 -12.16 7.33 0.70
N ASP A 319 -11.09 6.54 0.60
CA ASP A 319 -9.85 6.76 1.32
C ASP A 319 -8.74 7.28 0.40
N GLN A 320 -7.55 7.52 0.96
CA GLN A 320 -6.38 8.00 0.22
C GLN A 320 -5.96 7.09 -0.95
N PHE A 321 -6.16 5.78 -0.83
CA PHE A 321 -5.81 4.81 -1.86
C PHE A 321 -6.87 4.80 -2.96
N THR A 322 -8.15 4.99 -2.63
CA THR A 322 -9.22 5.21 -3.60
C THR A 322 -8.90 6.44 -4.46
N PHE A 323 -8.63 7.58 -3.83
CA PHE A 323 -8.36 8.84 -4.55
C PHE A 323 -7.11 8.74 -5.43
N SER A 324 -6.01 8.20 -4.90
CA SER A 324 -4.79 7.96 -5.66
C SER A 324 -5.06 7.07 -6.88
N SER A 325 -5.81 5.97 -6.71
CA SER A 325 -6.13 5.06 -7.82
C SER A 325 -6.98 5.73 -8.91
N CYS A 326 -7.95 6.56 -8.51
CA CYS A 326 -8.78 7.30 -9.48
C CYS A 326 -7.97 8.37 -10.22
N LEU A 327 -7.04 9.06 -9.53
CA LEU A 327 -6.13 10.02 -10.16
C LEU A 327 -5.18 9.33 -11.14
N CYS A 328 -4.62 8.17 -10.78
CA CYS A 328 -3.83 7.35 -11.71
C CYS A 328 -4.67 6.88 -12.90
N ALA A 329 -5.94 6.52 -12.69
CA ALA A 329 -6.86 6.17 -13.76
C ALA A 329 -7.13 7.34 -14.70
N CYS A 330 -7.31 8.57 -14.18
CA CYS A 330 -7.43 9.77 -15.01
C CYS A 330 -6.15 10.05 -15.79
N ALA A 331 -4.99 9.86 -15.16
CA ALA A 331 -3.69 10.04 -15.79
C ALA A 331 -3.47 9.05 -16.94
N SER A 332 -3.88 7.79 -16.79
CA SER A 332 -3.69 6.75 -17.80
C SER A 332 -4.61 6.91 -19.02
N VAL A 333 -5.80 7.48 -18.84
CA VAL A 333 -6.72 7.82 -19.95
C VAL A 333 -6.58 9.28 -20.42
N ALA A 334 -5.58 10.01 -19.90
CA ALA A 334 -5.32 11.43 -20.17
C ALA A 334 -6.55 12.36 -19.99
N SER A 335 -7.46 12.03 -19.05
CA SER A 335 -8.70 12.79 -18.85
C SER A 335 -8.55 13.86 -17.77
N LEU A 336 -8.23 15.08 -18.21
CA LEU A 336 -8.12 16.25 -17.35
C LEU A 336 -9.45 16.61 -16.66
N THR A 337 -10.58 16.35 -17.31
CA THR A 337 -11.92 16.64 -16.81
C THR A 337 -12.24 15.83 -15.56
N HIS A 338 -12.11 14.50 -15.63
CA HIS A 338 -12.30 13.61 -14.49
C HIS A 338 -11.28 13.90 -13.37
N GLY A 339 -10.02 14.18 -13.74
CA GLY A 339 -8.98 14.55 -12.78
C GLY A 339 -9.35 15.79 -11.96
N LYS A 340 -9.87 16.85 -12.62
CA LYS A 340 -10.38 18.06 -11.96
C LYS A 340 -11.59 17.77 -11.06
N GLN A 341 -12.51 16.90 -11.48
CA GLN A 341 -13.67 16.52 -10.67
C GLN A 341 -13.25 15.79 -9.38
N ILE A 342 -12.29 14.87 -9.46
CA ILE A 342 -11.75 14.16 -8.29
C ILE A 342 -11.02 15.14 -7.36
N HIS A 343 -10.21 16.05 -7.91
CA HIS A 343 -9.54 17.07 -7.13
C HIS A 343 -10.55 17.99 -6.42
N ALA A 344 -11.61 18.43 -7.10
CA ALA A 344 -12.70 19.18 -6.49
C ALA A 344 -13.42 18.38 -5.38
N CYS A 345 -13.57 17.06 -5.55
CA CYS A 345 -14.15 16.18 -4.54
C CYS A 345 -13.28 16.11 -3.27
N LEU A 346 -11.95 16.05 -3.39
CA LEU A 346 -11.03 16.11 -2.25
C LEU A 346 -11.24 17.39 -1.43
N ILE A 347 -11.34 18.54 -2.11
CA ILE A 347 -11.57 19.85 -1.47
C ILE A 347 -12.94 19.89 -0.80
N ARG A 348 -14.01 19.54 -1.52
CA ARG A 348 -15.40 19.61 -1.03
C ARG A 348 -15.66 18.68 0.16
N THR A 349 -14.96 17.55 0.23
CA THR A 349 -15.08 16.60 1.34
C THR A 349 -14.20 16.94 2.54
N ASN A 350 -13.46 18.07 2.48
CA ASN A 350 -12.46 18.47 3.47
C ASN A 350 -11.48 17.32 3.78
N PHE A 351 -11.13 16.54 2.75
CA PHE A 351 -10.18 15.46 2.88
C PHE A 351 -8.78 16.08 2.93
N ARG A 352 -8.00 15.78 3.97
CA ARG A 352 -6.61 16.23 4.05
C ARG A 352 -5.74 15.29 3.23
N PRO A 353 -5.26 15.69 2.03
CA PRO A 353 -4.49 14.80 1.19
C PRO A 353 -3.16 14.49 1.87
N ASN A 354 -2.81 13.21 1.93
CA ASN A 354 -1.47 12.80 2.29
C ASN A 354 -0.58 12.85 1.04
N MET A 355 0.70 12.55 1.21
CA MET A 355 1.68 12.59 0.15
C MET A 355 1.37 11.69 -1.05
N ILE A 356 0.74 10.54 -0.82
CA ILE A 356 0.31 9.61 -1.88
C ILE A 356 -0.71 10.30 -2.79
N VAL A 357 -1.68 11.00 -2.22
CA VAL A 357 -2.69 11.74 -2.99
C VAL A 357 -2.07 12.95 -3.68
N ILE A 358 -1.17 13.67 -3.02
CA ILE A 358 -0.48 14.83 -3.60
C ILE A 358 0.38 14.42 -4.81
N SER A 359 1.19 13.37 -4.69
CA SER A 359 1.99 12.88 -5.82
C SER A 359 1.09 12.41 -6.97
N SER A 360 -0.02 11.72 -6.67
CA SER A 360 -0.98 11.28 -7.68
C SER A 360 -1.67 12.47 -8.37
N LEU A 361 -1.90 13.58 -7.68
CA LEU A 361 -2.43 14.82 -8.28
C LEU A 361 -1.41 15.44 -9.25
N ILE A 362 -0.14 15.52 -8.85
CA ILE A 362 0.93 16.05 -9.70
C ILE A 362 1.07 15.19 -10.96
N ASP A 363 1.15 13.86 -10.81
CA ASP A 363 1.25 12.91 -11.93
C ASP A 363 0.02 12.99 -12.86
N MET A 364 -1.18 13.13 -12.29
CA MET A 364 -2.41 13.29 -13.08
C MET A 364 -2.38 14.58 -13.90
N TYR A 365 -2.09 15.72 -13.27
CA TYR A 365 -2.05 17.00 -14.00
C TYR A 365 -0.94 17.02 -15.04
N SER A 366 0.26 16.47 -14.74
CA SER A 366 1.35 16.43 -15.70
C SER A 366 1.02 15.55 -16.90
N LYS A 367 0.52 14.31 -16.71
CA LYS A 367 0.15 13.41 -17.80
C LYS A 367 -1.05 13.88 -18.61
N CYS A 368 -1.94 14.68 -18.01
CA CYS A 368 -3.04 15.34 -18.72
C CYS A 368 -2.63 16.67 -19.40
N GLY A 369 -1.32 16.93 -19.57
CA GLY A 369 -0.81 18.09 -20.30
C GLY A 369 -0.77 19.41 -19.49
N SER A 370 -1.09 19.39 -18.20
CA SER A 370 -1.16 20.58 -17.35
C SER A 370 -0.03 20.65 -16.32
N LEU A 371 1.22 20.64 -16.80
CA LEU A 371 2.41 20.69 -15.93
C LEU A 371 2.41 21.89 -14.97
N LYS A 372 1.91 23.05 -15.41
CA LYS A 372 1.77 24.25 -14.56
C LYS A 372 0.91 24.00 -13.32
N ALA A 373 -0.19 23.26 -13.45
CA ALA A 373 -1.04 22.90 -12.32
C ALA A 373 -0.33 21.93 -11.37
N GLY A 374 0.40 20.95 -11.92
CA GLY A 374 1.25 20.04 -11.13
C GLY A 374 2.31 20.80 -10.31
N LYS A 375 3.05 21.73 -10.94
CA LYS A 375 4.06 22.57 -10.28
C LYS A 375 3.45 23.41 -9.15
N ARG A 376 2.27 24.01 -9.36
CA ARG A 376 1.56 24.75 -8.32
C ARG A 376 1.19 23.88 -7.11
N ILE A 377 0.78 22.63 -7.33
CA ILE A 377 0.47 21.70 -6.23
C ILE A 377 1.74 21.33 -5.46
N PHE A 378 2.84 21.09 -6.18
CA PHE A 378 4.15 20.86 -5.57
C PHE A 378 4.60 22.05 -4.69
N ASP A 379 4.44 23.28 -5.19
CA ASP A 379 4.86 24.49 -4.49
C ASP A 379 4.07 24.75 -3.21
N LEU A 380 2.75 24.48 -3.23
CA LEU A 380 1.84 24.65 -2.09
C LEU A 380 1.97 23.55 -1.02
N THR A 381 2.75 22.50 -1.27
CA THR A 381 2.88 21.39 -0.33
C THR A 381 3.97 21.67 0.72
N ASP A 382 3.59 21.69 1.99
CA ASP A 382 4.52 21.94 3.11
C ASP A 382 5.46 20.75 3.39
N SER A 383 5.06 19.53 3.03
CA SER A 383 5.76 18.28 3.36
C SER A 383 6.77 17.85 2.28
N LYS A 384 7.77 18.69 1.99
CA LYS A 384 8.81 18.40 0.97
C LYS A 384 9.95 17.48 1.44
N GLY A 385 9.83 16.89 2.62
CA GLY A 385 10.88 16.04 3.21
C GLY A 385 10.97 14.62 2.66
N ASP A 386 10.08 14.20 1.77
CA ASP A 386 10.05 12.84 1.20
C ASP A 386 10.45 12.85 -0.28
N PRO A 387 11.40 11.97 -0.68
CA PRO A 387 11.85 11.85 -2.06
C PRO A 387 10.75 11.61 -3.09
N VAL A 388 9.65 10.93 -2.75
CA VAL A 388 8.59 10.55 -3.70
C VAL A 388 7.99 11.77 -4.41
N LEU A 389 7.79 12.87 -3.68
CA LEU A 389 7.20 14.09 -4.23
C LEU A 389 8.14 14.74 -5.27
N TRP A 390 9.44 14.82 -4.96
CA TRP A 390 10.48 15.32 -5.86
C TRP A 390 10.63 14.44 -7.09
N ASN A 391 10.67 13.12 -6.90
CA ASN A 391 10.77 12.13 -7.99
C ASN A 391 9.59 12.27 -8.96
N THR A 392 8.39 12.54 -8.45
CA THR A 392 7.19 12.77 -9.27
C THR A 392 7.34 14.04 -10.12
N MET A 393 7.85 15.13 -9.53
CA MET A 393 8.04 16.39 -10.26
C MET A 393 9.18 16.30 -11.30
N ILE A 394 10.29 15.64 -10.96
CA ILE A 394 11.42 15.37 -11.87
C ILE A 394 10.93 14.54 -13.07
N SER A 395 10.17 13.46 -12.81
CA SER A 395 9.59 12.63 -13.86
C SER A 395 8.59 13.41 -14.73
N ALA A 396 7.77 14.28 -14.14
CA ALA A 396 6.85 15.14 -14.88
C ALA A 396 7.59 16.13 -15.80
N LEU A 397 8.68 16.76 -15.32
CA LEU A 397 9.51 17.65 -16.15
C LEU A 397 10.17 16.90 -17.30
N ALA A 398 10.71 15.72 -17.02
CA ALA A 398 11.32 14.83 -18.02
C ALA A 398 10.35 14.48 -19.16
N GLN A 399 9.12 14.07 -18.83
CA GLN A 399 8.10 13.69 -19.81
C GLN A 399 7.65 14.86 -20.70
N HIS A 400 7.80 16.09 -20.23
CA HIS A 400 7.49 17.30 -20.98
C HIS A 400 8.71 17.89 -21.71
N GLY A 401 9.86 17.21 -21.68
CA GLY A 401 11.08 17.64 -22.36
C GLY A 401 11.90 18.71 -21.61
N TYR A 402 11.55 19.04 -20.36
CA TYR A 402 12.25 20.04 -19.55
C TYR A 402 13.39 19.41 -18.74
N GLY A 403 14.35 18.76 -19.39
CA GLY A 403 15.46 18.05 -18.74
C GLY A 403 16.32 18.91 -17.82
N GLU A 404 16.65 20.13 -18.24
CA GLU A 404 17.44 21.06 -17.42
C GLU A 404 16.69 21.50 -16.15
N GLU A 405 15.37 21.74 -16.25
CA GLU A 405 14.55 21.99 -15.06
C GLU A 405 14.48 20.76 -14.15
N ALA A 406 14.48 19.55 -14.71
CA ALA A 406 14.49 18.31 -13.94
C ALA A 406 15.81 18.14 -13.15
N VAL A 407 16.95 18.48 -13.77
CA VAL A 407 18.27 18.56 -13.12
C VAL A 407 18.26 19.60 -11.99
N LYS A 408 17.74 20.80 -12.26
CA LYS A 408 17.61 21.84 -11.23
C LYS A 408 16.73 21.39 -10.05
N MET A 409 15.63 20.69 -10.34
CA MET A 409 14.73 20.14 -9.32
C MET A 409 15.44 19.09 -8.44
N PHE A 410 16.30 18.25 -9.02
CA PHE A 410 17.16 17.33 -8.26
C PHE A 410 18.15 18.08 -7.37
N ASP A 411 18.81 19.12 -7.88
CA ASP A 411 19.77 19.89 -7.08
C ASP A 411 19.08 20.61 -5.91
N ASP A 412 17.88 21.15 -6.13
CA ASP A 412 17.08 21.79 -5.08
C ASP A 412 16.59 20.79 -4.02
N MET A 413 16.27 19.55 -4.41
CA MET A 413 15.99 18.45 -3.49
C MET A 413 17.18 18.18 -2.55
N VAL A 414 18.39 18.07 -3.11
CA VAL A 414 19.62 17.82 -2.35
C VAL A 414 19.96 19.00 -1.44
N LYS A 415 19.83 20.26 -1.93
CA LYS A 415 20.05 21.47 -1.12
C LYS A 415 19.12 21.58 0.08
N GLN A 416 17.89 21.07 -0.03
CA GLN A 416 16.94 21.02 1.07
C GLN A 416 17.18 19.87 2.05
N GLY A 417 18.27 19.10 1.87
CA GLY A 417 18.64 17.99 2.75
C GLY A 417 17.81 16.72 2.54
N VAL A 418 17.03 16.66 1.46
CA VAL A 418 16.28 15.44 1.11
C VAL A 418 17.24 14.48 0.45
N LYS A 419 17.45 13.30 1.05
CA LYS A 419 18.39 12.31 0.54
C LYS A 419 17.81 11.61 -0.70
N PRO A 420 18.47 11.69 -1.87
CA PRO A 420 18.13 10.88 -3.04
C PRO A 420 18.08 9.40 -2.72
N ASP A 421 17.06 8.72 -3.26
CA ASP A 421 16.92 7.27 -3.16
C ASP A 421 17.15 6.60 -4.53
N ARG A 422 17.03 5.28 -4.55
CA ARG A 422 17.14 4.46 -5.76
C ARG A 422 16.18 4.95 -6.87
N THR A 423 14.97 5.37 -6.52
CA THR A 423 13.99 5.85 -7.50
C THR A 423 14.37 7.23 -8.03
N THR A 424 14.97 8.10 -7.20
CA THR A 424 15.44 9.43 -7.59
C THR A 424 16.46 9.34 -8.72
N PHE A 425 17.44 8.43 -8.60
CA PHE A 425 18.45 8.24 -9.64
C PHE A 425 17.89 7.64 -10.92
N LEU A 426 16.93 6.73 -10.82
CA LEU A 426 16.22 6.21 -11.99
C LEU A 426 15.52 7.33 -12.77
N VAL A 427 14.76 8.20 -12.08
CA VAL A 427 13.99 9.26 -12.76
C VAL A 427 14.89 10.35 -13.35
N ILE A 428 16.00 10.71 -12.71
CA ILE A 428 16.90 11.75 -13.22
C ILE A 428 17.72 11.26 -14.41
N VAL A 429 18.24 10.02 -14.40
CA VAL A 429 18.94 9.44 -15.55
C VAL A 429 17.98 9.30 -16.73
N ASN A 430 16.72 8.92 -16.49
CA ASN A 430 15.70 8.89 -17.52
C ASN A 430 15.39 10.30 -18.07
N ALA A 431 15.39 11.34 -17.22
CA ALA A 431 15.24 12.73 -17.65
C ALA A 431 16.37 13.18 -18.58
N CYS A 432 17.61 12.79 -18.25
CA CYS A 432 18.77 13.00 -19.11
C CYS A 432 18.62 12.27 -20.45
N SER A 433 18.11 11.04 -20.47
CA SER A 433 17.88 10.27 -21.71
C SER A 433 16.92 10.96 -22.67
N HIS A 434 15.79 11.46 -22.17
CA HIS A 434 14.81 12.16 -23.00
C HIS A 434 15.29 13.53 -23.50
N SER A 435 16.25 14.14 -22.81
CA SER A 435 16.72 15.50 -23.09
C SER A 435 18.12 15.54 -23.71
N GLY A 436 18.73 14.38 -24.00
CA GLY A 436 20.07 14.29 -24.58
C GLY A 436 21.21 14.78 -23.66
N LEU A 437 20.99 14.86 -22.34
CA LEU A 437 21.99 15.34 -21.37
C LEU A 437 22.97 14.23 -20.98
N VAL A 438 23.76 13.76 -21.95
CA VAL A 438 24.60 12.55 -21.83
C VAL A 438 25.59 12.63 -20.66
N GLN A 439 26.34 13.72 -20.56
CA GLN A 439 27.36 13.86 -19.51
C GLN A 439 26.75 13.91 -18.10
N GLU A 440 25.64 14.63 -17.93
CA GLU A 440 24.92 14.66 -16.66
C GLU A 440 24.36 13.29 -16.30
N GLY A 441 23.79 12.56 -17.26
CA GLY A 441 23.25 11.22 -17.02
C GLY A 441 24.32 10.21 -16.58
N ILE A 442 25.51 10.24 -17.20
CA ILE A 442 26.66 9.41 -16.78
C ILE A 442 27.10 9.81 -15.37
N ARG A 443 27.28 11.11 -15.12
CA ARG A 443 27.66 11.63 -13.79
C ARG A 443 26.70 11.18 -12.71
N TYR A 444 25.39 11.27 -12.95
CA TYR A 444 24.38 10.80 -12.00
C TYR A 444 24.44 9.30 -11.78
N PHE A 445 24.66 8.51 -12.83
CA PHE A 445 24.79 7.06 -12.73
C PHE A 445 25.99 6.64 -11.88
N GLU A 446 27.13 7.30 -12.05
CA GLU A 446 28.33 7.06 -11.25
C GLU A 446 28.12 7.46 -9.78
N CYS A 447 27.45 8.60 -9.54
CA CYS A 447 27.12 9.08 -8.20
C CYS A 447 26.28 8.09 -7.37
N ILE A 448 25.47 7.23 -8.01
CA ILE A 448 24.64 6.21 -7.33
C ILE A 448 25.52 5.37 -6.40
N SER A 449 26.64 4.89 -6.92
CA SER A 449 27.57 4.01 -6.21
C SER A 449 28.56 4.81 -5.36
N SER A 450 29.18 5.85 -5.90
CA SER A 450 30.29 6.56 -5.25
C SER A 450 29.87 7.40 -4.07
N ASN A 451 28.78 8.18 -4.19
CA ASN A 451 28.36 9.14 -3.18
C ASN A 451 27.24 8.62 -2.28
N TYR A 452 26.40 7.71 -2.79
CA TYR A 452 25.20 7.25 -2.08
C TYR A 452 25.26 5.78 -1.66
N GLY A 453 26.25 5.01 -2.13
CA GLY A 453 26.41 3.60 -1.79
C GLY A 453 25.22 2.73 -2.20
N ILE A 454 24.46 3.16 -3.21
CA ILE A 454 23.33 2.42 -3.76
C ILE A 454 23.87 1.53 -4.87
N ILE A 455 23.45 0.26 -4.91
CA ILE A 455 23.84 -0.66 -5.98
C ILE A 455 22.88 -0.44 -7.16
N PRO A 456 23.37 -0.05 -8.36
CA PRO A 456 22.53 0.10 -9.54
C PRO A 456 21.88 -1.24 -9.92
N ASP A 457 20.57 -1.19 -10.20
CA ASP A 457 19.81 -2.35 -10.65
C ASP A 457 19.70 -2.37 -12.20
N GLN A 458 18.99 -3.38 -12.71
CA GLN A 458 18.72 -3.53 -14.14
C GLN A 458 17.94 -2.33 -14.75
N GLN A 459 17.13 -1.61 -13.97
CA GLN A 459 16.40 -0.42 -14.44
C GLN A 459 17.35 0.76 -14.65
N HIS A 460 18.30 0.98 -13.75
CA HIS A 460 19.31 2.03 -13.90
C HIS A 460 20.16 1.77 -15.14
N TYR A 461 20.60 0.52 -15.34
CA TYR A 461 21.34 0.14 -16.55
C TYR A 461 20.50 0.33 -17.81
N ALA A 462 19.21 -0.05 -17.81
CA ALA A 462 18.34 0.17 -18.96
C ALA A 462 18.21 1.66 -19.33
N CYS A 463 18.08 2.57 -18.35
CA CYS A 463 18.04 4.01 -18.60
C CYS A 463 19.39 4.56 -19.09
N LEU A 464 20.52 4.09 -18.55
CA LEU A 464 21.85 4.48 -19.02
C LEU A 464 22.10 4.00 -20.46
N ILE A 465 21.71 2.77 -20.77
CA ILE A 465 21.85 2.17 -22.11
C ILE A 465 20.96 2.91 -23.12
N ASP A 466 19.73 3.27 -22.75
CA ASP A 466 18.86 4.11 -23.59
C ASP A 466 19.48 5.50 -23.83
N LEU A 467 20.07 6.13 -22.80
CA LEU A 467 20.79 7.41 -22.93
C LEU A 467 21.98 7.32 -23.88
N LEU A 468 22.94 6.42 -23.60
CA LEU A 468 24.16 6.24 -24.40
C LEU A 468 23.82 5.77 -25.83
N GLY A 469 22.84 4.89 -25.92
CA GLY A 469 22.37 4.34 -27.16
C GLY A 469 21.74 5.40 -28.05
N ARG A 470 20.85 6.25 -27.53
CA ARG A 470 20.30 7.39 -28.30
C ARG A 470 21.38 8.36 -28.75
N ALA A 471 22.40 8.59 -27.91
CA ALA A 471 23.54 9.44 -28.22
C ALA A 471 24.53 8.83 -29.24
N GLY A 472 24.40 7.55 -29.58
CA GLY A 472 25.32 6.84 -30.47
C GLY A 472 26.66 6.47 -29.84
N CYS A 473 26.79 6.57 -28.50
CA CYS A 473 28.01 6.26 -27.76
C CYS A 473 28.14 4.74 -27.50
N PHE A 474 28.27 3.94 -28.57
CA PHE A 474 28.24 2.48 -28.48
C PHE A 474 29.39 1.86 -27.68
N ASP A 475 30.60 2.44 -27.73
CA ASP A 475 31.75 1.91 -27.00
C ASP A 475 31.50 1.94 -25.47
N GLN A 476 31.02 3.08 -24.97
CA GLN A 476 30.66 3.23 -23.55
C GLN A 476 29.45 2.37 -23.18
N LEU A 477 28.47 2.24 -24.08
CA LEU A 477 27.30 1.39 -23.87
C LEU A 477 27.70 -0.07 -23.66
N ILE A 478 28.62 -0.60 -24.48
CA ILE A 478 29.07 -1.99 -24.38
C ILE A 478 29.90 -2.19 -23.11
N ASP A 479 30.82 -1.27 -22.78
CA ASP A 479 31.61 -1.31 -21.54
C ASP A 479 30.70 -1.34 -20.29
N HIS A 480 29.64 -0.52 -20.24
CA HIS A 480 28.70 -0.54 -19.13
C HIS A 480 27.83 -1.81 -19.08
N LEU A 481 27.51 -2.40 -20.23
CA LEU A 481 26.76 -3.65 -20.30
C LEU A 481 27.60 -4.84 -19.79
N GLU A 482 28.90 -4.83 -20.05
CA GLU A 482 29.84 -5.84 -19.53
C GLU A 482 30.08 -5.70 -18.01
N LYS A 483 30.07 -4.46 -17.49
CA LYS A 483 30.20 -4.16 -16.05
C LYS A 483 28.94 -4.47 -15.24
N MET A 484 27.85 -4.91 -15.88
CA MET A 484 26.58 -5.16 -15.20
C MET A 484 26.71 -6.37 -14.24
N PRO A 485 26.35 -6.23 -12.95
CA PRO A 485 26.56 -7.27 -11.94
C PRO A 485 25.62 -8.48 -12.09
N CYS A 486 24.72 -8.45 -13.06
CA CYS A 486 23.72 -9.49 -13.31
C CYS A 486 23.40 -9.60 -14.80
N LYS A 487 22.81 -10.73 -15.22
CA LYS A 487 22.37 -10.91 -16.61
C LYS A 487 21.30 -9.87 -16.98
N PRO A 488 21.36 -9.26 -18.18
CA PRO A 488 20.34 -8.32 -18.64
C PRO A 488 18.94 -8.97 -18.70
N ASP A 489 17.94 -8.25 -18.21
CA ASP A 489 16.53 -8.65 -18.28
C ASP A 489 15.84 -8.14 -19.55
N SER A 490 14.54 -8.39 -19.69
CA SER A 490 13.77 -7.95 -20.86
C SER A 490 13.78 -6.43 -21.03
N ARG A 491 13.95 -5.64 -19.96
CA ARG A 491 13.98 -4.18 -20.06
C ARG A 491 15.24 -3.68 -20.74
N VAL A 492 16.40 -4.20 -20.33
CA VAL A 492 17.68 -3.85 -20.93
C VAL A 492 17.69 -4.25 -22.41
N TRP A 493 17.21 -5.45 -22.74
CA TRP A 493 17.13 -5.88 -24.14
C TRP A 493 16.13 -5.06 -24.96
N ASN A 494 15.00 -4.65 -24.39
CA ASN A 494 14.06 -3.74 -25.05
C ASN A 494 14.70 -2.37 -25.33
N ALA A 495 15.48 -1.82 -24.38
CA ALA A 495 16.22 -0.58 -24.59
C ALA A 495 17.23 -0.72 -25.75
N LEU A 496 18.01 -1.80 -25.77
CA LEU A 496 18.96 -2.10 -26.85
C LEU A 496 18.27 -2.28 -28.21
N LEU A 497 17.12 -2.95 -28.22
CA LEU A 497 16.34 -3.15 -29.45
C LEU A 497 15.83 -1.80 -30.00
N GLY A 498 15.35 -0.91 -29.12
CA GLY A 498 14.96 0.45 -29.47
C GLY A 498 16.12 1.27 -30.03
N VAL A 499 17.26 1.27 -29.35
CA VAL A 499 18.50 1.94 -29.79
C VAL A 499 18.99 1.41 -31.14
N SER A 500 18.98 0.09 -31.32
CA SER A 500 19.39 -0.56 -32.56
C SER A 500 18.51 -0.16 -33.73
N ARG A 501 17.21 0.05 -33.49
CA ARG A 501 16.26 0.57 -34.49
C ARG A 501 16.57 2.03 -34.86
N ILE A 502 16.92 2.87 -33.89
CA ILE A 502 17.22 4.29 -34.12
C ILE A 502 18.47 4.45 -34.99
N HIS A 503 19.53 3.69 -34.70
CA HIS A 503 20.82 3.81 -35.38
C HIS A 503 21.04 2.80 -36.50
N GLY A 504 20.06 1.94 -36.79
CA GLY A 504 20.19 0.90 -37.82
C GLY A 504 21.23 -0.18 -37.51
N ASN A 505 21.58 -0.40 -36.24
CA ASN A 505 22.55 -1.43 -35.86
C ASN A 505 21.89 -2.82 -35.88
N ILE A 506 21.93 -3.47 -37.05
CA ILE A 506 21.23 -4.72 -37.33
C ILE A 506 21.71 -5.88 -36.43
N GLU A 507 23.01 -6.00 -36.16
CA GLU A 507 23.56 -7.09 -35.35
C GLU A 507 23.15 -6.97 -33.89
N LEU A 508 23.22 -5.77 -33.32
CA LEU A 508 22.75 -5.52 -31.95
C LEU A 508 21.24 -5.73 -31.82
N GLY A 509 20.47 -5.28 -32.82
CA GLY A 509 19.01 -5.46 -32.87
C GLY A 509 18.61 -6.92 -32.96
N LYS A 510 19.30 -7.72 -33.77
CA LYS A 510 19.09 -9.17 -33.86
C LYS A 510 19.34 -9.86 -32.52
N LYS A 511 20.52 -9.60 -31.91
CA LYS A 511 20.89 -10.18 -30.60
C LYS A 511 19.86 -9.82 -29.52
N ALA A 512 19.43 -8.57 -29.47
CA ALA A 512 18.44 -8.11 -28.52
C ALA A 512 17.07 -8.79 -28.70
N ALA A 513 16.60 -8.93 -29.94
CA ALA A 513 15.32 -9.57 -30.22
C ALA A 513 15.33 -11.08 -29.92
N GLU A 514 16.43 -11.79 -30.22
CA GLU A 514 16.58 -13.22 -29.87
C GLU A 514 16.54 -13.45 -28.36
N GLN A 515 17.28 -12.64 -27.59
CA GLN A 515 17.27 -12.72 -26.12
C GLN A 515 15.90 -12.36 -25.53
N LEU A 516 15.18 -11.41 -26.11
CA LEU A 516 13.81 -11.09 -25.68
C LEU A 516 12.83 -12.23 -25.92
N ILE A 517 12.95 -12.96 -27.02
CA ILE A 517 12.09 -14.11 -27.35
C ILE A 517 12.32 -15.29 -26.39
N GLU A 518 13.54 -15.44 -25.87
CA GLU A 518 13.87 -16.42 -24.84
C GLU A 518 13.28 -16.01 -23.48
N LEU A 519 13.40 -14.74 -23.10
CA LEU A 519 12.93 -14.20 -21.82
C LEU A 519 11.40 -14.04 -21.75
N GLU A 520 10.79 -13.56 -22.82
CA GLU A 520 9.35 -13.28 -22.92
C GLU A 520 8.73 -13.98 -24.16
N PRO A 521 8.57 -15.31 -24.14
CA PRO A 521 8.02 -16.09 -25.26
C PRO A 521 6.64 -15.66 -25.77
N GLN A 522 5.88 -14.93 -24.95
CA GLN A 522 4.51 -14.51 -25.22
C GLN A 522 4.42 -13.06 -25.73
N SER A 523 5.53 -12.30 -25.68
CA SER A 523 5.56 -10.89 -26.10
C SER A 523 5.64 -10.77 -27.61
N SER A 524 4.63 -10.18 -28.26
CA SER A 524 4.57 -10.09 -29.73
C SER A 524 5.61 -9.13 -30.33
N THR A 525 6.03 -8.13 -29.57
CA THR A 525 6.90 -7.02 -30.01
C THR A 525 8.26 -7.51 -30.51
N ALA A 526 8.89 -8.42 -29.77
CA ALA A 526 10.22 -8.94 -30.13
C ALA A 526 10.19 -9.75 -31.43
N TYR A 527 9.15 -10.55 -31.65
CA TYR A 527 8.97 -11.31 -32.90
C TYR A 527 8.73 -10.41 -34.10
N VAL A 528 7.86 -9.41 -33.96
CA VAL A 528 7.54 -8.47 -35.05
C VAL A 528 8.79 -7.70 -35.46
N LEU A 529 9.60 -7.26 -34.50
CA LEU A 529 10.85 -6.55 -34.77
C LEU A 529 11.92 -7.46 -35.38
N LEU A 530 12.10 -8.69 -34.90
CA LEU A 530 13.02 -9.66 -35.50
C LEU A 530 12.61 -9.99 -36.95
N SER A 531 11.31 -10.17 -37.19
CA SER A 531 10.75 -10.37 -38.53
C SER A 531 11.01 -9.14 -39.43
N SER A 532 10.89 -7.93 -38.89
CA SER A 532 11.19 -6.70 -39.64
C SER A 532 12.67 -6.60 -40.01
N ILE A 533 13.57 -6.94 -39.07
CA ILE A 533 15.03 -6.95 -39.31
C ILE A 533 15.40 -7.97 -40.40
N TYR A 534 14.85 -9.19 -40.35
CA TYR A 534 15.09 -10.19 -41.39
C TYR A 534 14.52 -9.80 -42.75
N GLY A 535 13.36 -9.12 -42.78
CA GLY A 535 12.80 -8.56 -44.01
C GLY A 535 13.70 -7.49 -44.63
N ALA A 536 14.23 -6.57 -43.82
CA ALA A 536 15.17 -5.54 -44.26
C ALA A 536 16.48 -6.12 -44.81
N LEU A 537 16.90 -7.28 -44.28
CA LEU A 537 18.06 -8.05 -44.77
C LEU A 537 17.74 -8.95 -46.00
N GLY A 538 16.51 -8.96 -46.51
CA GLY A 538 16.08 -9.81 -47.63
C GLY A 538 15.97 -11.31 -47.29
N LYS A 539 16.05 -11.69 -46.01
CA LYS A 539 16.05 -13.08 -45.56
C LYS A 539 14.62 -13.59 -45.29
N TRP A 540 13.83 -13.72 -46.35
CA TRP A 540 12.40 -14.10 -46.27
C TRP A 540 12.15 -15.48 -45.62
N GLU A 541 13.07 -16.43 -45.78
CA GLU A 541 12.98 -17.74 -45.11
C GLU A 541 13.01 -17.60 -43.56
N LEU A 542 13.80 -16.66 -43.03
CA LEU A 542 13.86 -16.42 -41.59
C LEU A 542 12.62 -15.67 -41.09
N VAL A 543 12.07 -14.77 -41.90
CA VAL A 543 10.78 -14.11 -41.63
C VAL A 543 9.67 -15.15 -41.47
N GLU A 544 9.62 -16.13 -42.37
CA GLU A 544 8.63 -17.20 -42.31
C GLU A 544 8.82 -18.12 -41.09
N LYS A 545 10.07 -18.43 -40.74
CA LYS A 545 10.39 -19.16 -39.48
C LYS A 545 9.92 -18.40 -38.24
N VAL A 546 10.10 -17.08 -38.18
CA VAL A 546 9.62 -16.25 -37.07
C VAL A 546 8.10 -16.26 -36.98
N ARG A 547 7.39 -16.13 -38.12
CA ARG A 547 5.91 -16.22 -38.16
C ARG A 547 5.40 -17.59 -37.72
N HIS A 548 6.05 -18.66 -38.18
CA HIS A 548 5.70 -20.01 -37.75
C HIS A 548 5.88 -20.18 -36.23
N LEU A 549 6.96 -19.64 -35.66
CA LEU A 549 7.22 -19.66 -34.23
C LEU A 549 6.17 -18.87 -33.43
N MET A 550 5.72 -17.70 -33.94
CA MET A 550 4.61 -16.95 -33.35
C MET A 550 3.32 -17.78 -33.32
N ASN A 551 2.97 -18.42 -34.44
CA ASN A 551 1.77 -19.26 -34.54
C ASN A 551 1.83 -20.46 -33.58
N LYS A 552 2.97 -21.15 -33.50
CA LYS A 552 3.18 -22.27 -32.58
C LYS A 552 3.01 -21.88 -31.11
N ARG A 553 3.45 -20.67 -30.75
CA ARG A 553 3.34 -20.12 -29.39
C ARG A 553 2.03 -19.39 -29.13
N GLN A 554 1.11 -19.35 -30.10
CA GLN A 554 -0.16 -18.61 -30.05
C GLN A 554 -0.01 -17.11 -29.81
N VAL A 555 1.14 -16.53 -30.18
CA VAL A 555 1.41 -15.10 -30.05
C VAL A 555 0.80 -14.38 -31.24
N ARG A 556 -0.12 -13.44 -30.98
CA ARG A 556 -0.73 -12.59 -32.00
C ARG A 556 -0.06 -11.22 -32.02
N LYS A 557 0.06 -10.63 -33.20
CA LYS A 557 0.49 -9.24 -33.35
C LYS A 557 -0.53 -8.33 -32.66
N GLU A 558 -0.09 -7.52 -31.71
CA GLU A 558 -0.91 -6.44 -31.15
C GLU A 558 -1.20 -5.41 -32.25
N VAL A 559 -2.48 -5.11 -32.47
CA VAL A 559 -2.91 -4.10 -33.43
C VAL A 559 -3.02 -2.77 -32.68
N ALA A 560 -2.37 -1.73 -33.19
CA ALA A 560 -2.46 -0.39 -32.60
C ALA A 560 -3.91 0.11 -32.66
N LEU A 561 -4.41 0.59 -31.50
CA LEU A 561 -5.75 1.13 -31.30
C LEU A 561 -5.64 2.64 -31.04
N SER A 562 -6.38 3.44 -31.78
CA SER A 562 -6.59 4.87 -31.51
C SER A 562 -8.03 5.08 -31.06
N TRP A 563 -8.31 6.05 -30.19
CA TRP A 563 -9.67 6.31 -29.74
C TRP A 563 -9.95 7.81 -29.56
N ILE A 564 -11.22 8.18 -29.72
CA ILE A 564 -11.72 9.55 -29.51
C ILE A 564 -13.02 9.50 -28.69
N GLU A 565 -13.23 10.49 -27.83
CA GLU A 565 -14.46 10.64 -27.04
C GLU A 565 -15.30 11.78 -27.62
N LEU A 566 -16.50 11.46 -28.11
CA LEU A 566 -17.48 12.41 -28.65
C LEU A 566 -18.79 12.21 -27.91
N GLU A 567 -19.35 13.28 -27.34
CA GLU A 567 -20.66 13.25 -26.63
C GLU A 567 -20.77 12.12 -25.58
N ASN A 568 -19.73 11.91 -24.78
CA ASN A 568 -19.62 10.83 -23.78
C ASN A 568 -19.65 9.39 -24.36
N LYS A 569 -19.38 9.20 -25.65
CA LYS A 569 -19.15 7.88 -26.25
C LYS A 569 -17.71 7.78 -26.77
N VAL A 570 -17.05 6.67 -26.44
CA VAL A 570 -15.70 6.36 -26.91
C VAL A 570 -15.79 5.60 -28.24
N HIS A 571 -15.18 6.14 -29.27
CA HIS A 571 -15.03 5.54 -30.59
C HIS A 571 -13.59 5.05 -30.74
N THR A 572 -13.40 3.76 -31.03
CA THR A 572 -12.08 3.13 -31.21
C THR A 572 -11.85 2.80 -32.67
N PHE A 573 -10.62 2.97 -33.14
CA PHE A 573 -10.17 2.73 -34.50
C PHE A 573 -8.89 1.89 -34.47
N THR A 574 -8.77 0.90 -35.34
CA THR A 574 -7.53 0.17 -35.62
C THR A 574 -6.96 0.50 -37.00
N VAL A 575 -5.68 0.18 -37.22
CA VAL A 575 -5.10 0.20 -38.57
C VAL A 575 -5.90 -0.76 -39.46
N SER A 576 -6.48 -0.23 -40.54
CA SER A 576 -7.38 -0.95 -41.46
C SER A 576 -8.74 -1.36 -40.85
N ASP A 577 -9.24 -0.63 -39.85
CA ASP A 577 -10.57 -0.87 -39.26
C ASP A 577 -11.70 -0.66 -40.27
N THR A 578 -12.58 -1.67 -40.38
CA THR A 578 -13.77 -1.61 -41.25
C THR A 578 -15.07 -1.84 -40.48
N LEU A 579 -15.02 -1.83 -39.14
CA LEU A 579 -16.13 -2.20 -38.27
C LEU A 579 -16.88 -0.99 -37.68
N HIS A 580 -16.37 0.23 -37.86
CA HIS A 580 -17.01 1.42 -37.33
C HIS A 580 -18.38 1.68 -37.99
N PRO A 581 -19.47 1.91 -37.21
CA PRO A 581 -20.82 2.11 -37.78
C PRO A 581 -20.92 3.27 -38.78
N LEU A 582 -20.09 4.30 -38.61
CA LEU A 582 -20.04 5.47 -39.49
C LEU A 582 -18.88 5.43 -40.51
N LYS A 583 -18.25 4.27 -40.74
CA LYS A 583 -17.04 4.19 -41.59
C LYS A 583 -17.21 4.84 -42.96
N GLY A 584 -18.37 4.67 -43.60
CA GLY A 584 -18.61 5.20 -44.94
C GLY A 584 -18.59 6.73 -44.97
N ALA A 585 -19.21 7.36 -43.97
CA ALA A 585 -19.18 8.82 -43.83
C ALA A 585 -17.78 9.34 -43.47
N ILE A 586 -17.07 8.62 -42.58
CA ILE A 586 -15.71 9.00 -42.17
C ILE A 586 -14.75 8.90 -43.36
N TYR A 587 -14.76 7.79 -44.10
CA TYR A 587 -13.90 7.63 -45.28
C TYR A 587 -14.25 8.62 -46.38
N SER A 588 -15.54 8.88 -46.64
CA SER A 588 -15.94 9.91 -47.61
C SER A 588 -15.43 11.31 -47.26
N ILE A 589 -15.42 11.69 -45.97
CA ILE A 589 -14.87 12.97 -45.53
C ILE A 589 -13.33 12.95 -45.62
N LEU A 590 -12.68 11.86 -45.24
CA LEU A 590 -11.22 11.72 -45.37
C LEU A 590 -10.78 11.82 -46.84
N ASP A 591 -11.52 11.21 -47.76
CA ASP A 591 -11.24 11.30 -49.20
C ASP A 591 -11.42 12.74 -49.72
N GLN A 592 -12.45 13.46 -49.26
CA GLN A 592 -12.61 14.89 -49.57
C GLN A 592 -11.45 15.74 -49.03
N LEU A 593 -11.03 15.50 -47.79
CA LEU A 593 -9.91 16.22 -47.18
C LEU A 593 -8.57 15.88 -47.86
N ALA A 594 -8.37 14.63 -48.26
CA ALA A 594 -7.19 14.21 -49.01
C ALA A 594 -7.13 14.90 -50.38
N GLY A 595 -8.26 14.95 -51.10
CA GLY A 595 -8.35 15.70 -52.36
C GLY A 595 -8.03 17.18 -52.19
N GLN A 596 -8.53 17.83 -51.12
CA GLN A 596 -8.22 19.22 -50.81
C GLN A 596 -6.74 19.44 -50.47
N LEU A 597 -6.11 18.50 -49.75
CA LEU A 597 -4.69 18.56 -49.42
C LEU A 597 -3.79 18.38 -50.64
N ASP A 598 -4.17 17.52 -51.59
CA ASP A 598 -3.44 17.34 -52.85
C ASP A 598 -3.60 18.56 -53.77
N GLU A 599 -4.79 19.18 -53.81
CA GLU A 599 -5.02 20.45 -54.51
C GLU A 599 -4.18 21.60 -53.90
N ASP A 600 -4.16 21.75 -52.57
CA ASP A 600 -3.34 22.74 -51.89
C ASP A 600 -1.83 22.48 -52.06
N ALA A 601 -1.38 21.23 -52.02
CA ALA A 601 0.02 20.88 -52.26
C ALA A 601 0.46 21.21 -53.69
N SER A 602 -0.42 21.01 -54.67
CA SER A 602 -0.17 21.39 -56.06
C SER A 602 -0.12 22.91 -56.30
N LEU A 603 -0.83 23.70 -55.48
CA LEU A 603 -0.73 25.17 -55.47
C LEU A 603 0.63 25.66 -54.93
N PHE A 604 1.20 24.99 -53.93
CA PHE A 604 2.54 25.30 -53.40
C PHE A 604 3.70 24.94 -54.36
N GLU A 605 3.54 23.94 -55.22
CA GLU A 605 4.53 23.64 -56.29
C GLU A 605 4.48 24.65 -57.45
N ILE A 606 3.31 25.26 -57.70
CA ILE A 606 3.14 26.29 -58.73
C ILE A 606 3.69 27.65 -58.25
N GLU A 607 3.56 28.01 -56.97
CA GLU A 607 4.14 29.25 -56.42
C GLU A 607 5.66 29.19 -56.19
N SER A 608 6.29 28.00 -56.21
CA SER A 608 7.75 27.86 -56.08
C SER A 608 8.49 27.83 -57.42
N THR A 609 7.76 27.89 -58.55
CA THR A 609 8.32 27.92 -59.91
C THR A 609 7.98 29.19 -60.71
N SER A 610 7.40 30.20 -60.06
CA SER A 610 7.21 31.57 -60.59
C SER A 610 8.04 32.58 -59.80
#